data_AF-A0AAD6GW83-F1
#
_entry.id   AF-A0AAD6GW83-F1
#
_cell.length_a   1.000
_cell.length_b   1.000
_cell.length_c   1.000
_cell.angle_alpha   90.00
_cell.angle_beta   90.00
_cell.angle_gamma   90.00
#
_symmetry.space_group_name_H-M   'P 1'
#
loop_
_entity.id
_entity.type
_entity.pdbx_description
1 polymer ?
#
loop_
_entity_poly.entity_id
_entity_poly.type
_entity_poly.pdbx_seq_one_letter_code
_entity_poly.pdbx_strand_id
1 'polypeptide(L)'
;MVEWSHREYETVKANRPTQKYEIARLALQASNNDLQSRVSSLHFNAQRLKREITILTRHVNDLSFPLLETWEADILTRLIEIAHVRQHSKIPDGVFIRANTVLERELNCKAYCNAARRVRMSTLFKLGLDEPHYEALQRYPEVVVYRSPNPFQTETSFAKWLIEEGEARPEKYEFWAKLYPICYGRSVEESANLC
;
A
#
# COMPACT_ATOMS: atom_id res chain seq x y z
N MET A 1 -81.68 -15.87 -27.18
CA MET A 1 -81.37 -16.18 -25.78
C MET A 1 -80.54 -17.46 -25.82
N VAL A 2 -79.23 -17.35 -25.65
CA VAL A 2 -78.29 -18.49 -25.85
C VAL A 2 -78.14 -19.20 -24.51
N GLU A 3 -78.88 -20.29 -24.32
CA GLU A 3 -78.72 -21.20 -23.18
C GLU A 3 -77.49 -22.07 -23.43
N TRP A 4 -76.36 -21.59 -22.93
CA TRP A 4 -75.17 -22.41 -22.77
C TRP A 4 -75.47 -23.53 -21.78
N SER A 5 -75.21 -24.77 -22.18
CA SER A 5 -75.39 -25.96 -21.35
C SER A 5 -74.53 -25.86 -20.10
N HIS A 6 -75.12 -26.07 -18.91
CA HIS A 6 -74.44 -26.01 -17.61
C HIS A 6 -73.10 -26.79 -17.57
N ARG A 7 -72.96 -27.85 -18.37
CA ARG A 7 -71.71 -28.63 -18.51
C ARG A 7 -70.57 -27.88 -19.21
N GLU A 8 -70.86 -27.02 -20.17
CA GLU A 8 -69.83 -26.23 -20.87
C GLU A 8 -69.32 -25.09 -19.98
N TYR A 9 -70.18 -24.51 -19.15
CA TYR A 9 -69.75 -23.52 -18.17
C TYR A 9 -68.88 -24.11 -17.06
N GLU A 10 -69.22 -25.30 -16.54
CA GLU A 10 -68.42 -25.94 -15.49
C GLU A 10 -67.06 -26.40 -16.00
N THR A 11 -66.97 -26.91 -17.23
CA THR A 11 -65.69 -27.30 -17.85
C THR A 11 -64.80 -26.08 -18.12
N VAL A 12 -65.34 -24.97 -18.64
CA VAL A 12 -64.60 -23.71 -18.81
C VAL A 12 -64.18 -23.10 -17.46
N LYS A 13 -65.01 -23.22 -16.43
CA LYS A 13 -64.72 -22.71 -15.08
C LYS A 13 -63.71 -23.59 -14.33
N ALA A 14 -63.69 -24.90 -14.58
CA ALA A 14 -62.69 -25.84 -14.07
C ALA A 14 -61.34 -25.76 -14.82
N ASN A 15 -61.34 -25.42 -16.12
CA ASN A 15 -60.11 -25.22 -16.91
C ASN A 15 -59.38 -23.90 -16.58
N ARG A 16 -60.10 -22.85 -16.17
CA ARG A 16 -59.49 -21.55 -15.80
C ARG A 16 -58.52 -21.61 -14.62
N PRO A 17 -58.80 -22.26 -13.49
CA PRO A 17 -57.88 -22.33 -12.35
C PRO A 17 -56.65 -23.21 -12.64
N THR A 18 -56.80 -24.30 -13.40
CA THR A 18 -55.67 -25.11 -13.89
C THR A 18 -54.80 -24.33 -14.88
N GLN A 19 -55.41 -23.55 -15.78
CA GLN A 19 -54.65 -22.70 -16.70
C GLN A 19 -53.90 -21.57 -15.99
N LYS A 20 -54.51 -20.93 -14.98
CA LYS A 20 -53.83 -19.92 -14.14
C LYS A 20 -52.68 -20.51 -13.35
N TYR A 21 -52.86 -21.72 -12.83
CA TYR A 21 -51.81 -22.45 -12.13
C TYR A 21 -50.62 -22.76 -13.05
N GLU A 22 -50.87 -23.27 -14.26
CA GLU A 22 -49.79 -23.55 -15.23
C GLU A 22 -49.07 -22.28 -15.69
N ILE A 23 -49.78 -21.18 -15.92
CA ILE A 23 -49.15 -19.88 -16.25
C ILE A 23 -48.26 -19.41 -15.09
N ALA A 24 -48.73 -19.49 -13.84
CA ALA A 24 -47.95 -19.13 -12.68
C ALA A 24 -46.72 -20.04 -12.51
N ARG A 25 -46.87 -21.35 -12.77
CA ARG A 25 -45.78 -22.32 -12.73
C ARG A 25 -44.71 -22.01 -13.79
N LEU A 26 -45.12 -21.71 -15.02
CA LEU A 26 -44.21 -21.32 -16.10
C LEU A 26 -43.50 -19.99 -15.80
N ALA A 27 -44.21 -19.00 -15.25
CA ALA A 27 -43.63 -17.73 -14.85
C ALA A 27 -42.59 -17.90 -13.71
N LEU A 28 -42.91 -18.74 -12.72
CA LEU A 28 -41.97 -19.09 -11.65
C LEU A 28 -40.75 -19.83 -12.21
N GLN A 29 -40.95 -20.78 -13.13
CA GLN A 29 -39.85 -21.52 -13.75
C GLN A 29 -38.95 -20.60 -14.59
N ALA A 30 -39.54 -19.69 -15.37
CA ALA A 30 -38.78 -18.68 -16.12
C ALA A 30 -38.00 -17.75 -15.19
N SER A 31 -38.61 -17.30 -14.09
CA SER A 31 -37.96 -16.49 -13.07
C SER A 31 -36.80 -17.23 -12.40
N ASN A 32 -36.99 -18.52 -12.07
CA ASN A 32 -35.95 -19.33 -11.44
C ASN A 32 -34.76 -19.53 -12.40
N ASN A 33 -35.02 -19.75 -13.68
CA ASN A 33 -33.98 -19.86 -14.70
C ASN A 33 -33.21 -18.53 -14.88
N ASP A 34 -33.90 -17.39 -14.86
CA ASP A 34 -33.26 -16.07 -14.93
C ASP A 34 -32.38 -15.82 -13.68
N LEU A 35 -32.89 -16.12 -12.49
CA LEU A 35 -32.14 -16.01 -11.24
C LEU A 35 -30.90 -16.91 -11.26
N GLN A 36 -31.04 -18.16 -11.72
CA GLN A 36 -29.92 -19.08 -11.81
C GLN A 36 -28.84 -18.55 -12.77
N SER A 37 -29.23 -18.01 -13.93
CA SER A 37 -28.31 -17.37 -14.88
C SER A 37 -27.58 -16.17 -14.25
N ARG A 38 -28.30 -15.30 -13.53
CA ARG A 38 -27.72 -14.15 -12.83
C ARG A 38 -26.75 -14.57 -11.73
N VAL A 39 -27.09 -15.59 -10.94
CA VAL A 39 -26.22 -16.12 -9.89
C VAL A 39 -24.94 -16.70 -10.50
N SER A 40 -25.03 -17.46 -11.59
CA SER A 40 -23.86 -17.96 -12.30
C SER A 40 -22.97 -16.84 -12.84
N SER A 41 -23.57 -15.79 -13.40
CA SER A 41 -22.85 -14.60 -13.89
C SER A 41 -22.15 -13.85 -12.75
N LEU A 42 -22.84 -13.62 -11.63
CA LEU A 42 -22.25 -13.01 -10.43
C LEU A 42 -21.11 -13.84 -9.87
N HIS A 43 -21.25 -15.17 -9.84
CA HIS A 43 -20.20 -16.07 -9.38
C HIS A 43 -18.96 -15.98 -10.27
N PHE A 44 -19.14 -15.98 -11.59
CA PHE A 44 -18.04 -15.80 -12.53
C PHE A 44 -17.34 -14.44 -12.35
N ASN A 45 -18.11 -13.36 -12.21
CA ASN A 45 -17.57 -12.02 -11.99
C ASN A 45 -16.81 -11.93 -10.65
N ALA A 46 -17.34 -12.52 -9.58
CA ALA A 46 -16.68 -12.56 -8.28
C ALA A 46 -15.35 -13.34 -8.34
N GLN A 47 -15.30 -14.47 -9.05
CA GLN A 47 -14.06 -15.21 -9.27
C GLN A 47 -13.04 -14.39 -10.07
N ARG A 48 -13.50 -13.66 -11.10
CA ARG A 48 -12.63 -12.79 -11.90
C ARG A 48 -12.04 -11.65 -11.06
N LEU A 49 -12.89 -10.95 -10.30
CA LEU A 49 -12.47 -9.90 -9.38
C LEU A 49 -11.46 -10.42 -8.34
N LYS A 50 -11.68 -11.61 -7.79
CA LYS A 50 -10.72 -12.23 -6.86
C LYS A 50 -9.32 -12.42 -7.49
N ARG A 51 -9.27 -12.84 -8.76
CA ARG A 51 -8.00 -12.97 -9.51
C ARG A 51 -7.36 -11.61 -9.76
N GLU A 52 -8.14 -10.63 -10.21
CA GLU A 52 -7.66 -9.26 -10.44
C GLU A 52 -7.08 -8.65 -9.15
N ILE A 53 -7.75 -8.81 -8.02
CA ILE A 53 -7.24 -8.39 -6.70
C ILE A 53 -5.91 -9.08 -6.39
N THR A 54 -5.80 -10.39 -6.61
CA THR A 54 -4.55 -11.13 -6.33
C THR A 54 -3.39 -10.63 -7.22
N ILE A 55 -3.66 -10.33 -8.49
CA ILE A 55 -2.67 -9.77 -9.41
C ILE A 55 -2.26 -8.36 -8.95
N LEU A 56 -3.21 -7.53 -8.58
CA LEU A 56 -2.94 -6.17 -8.08
C LEU A 56 -2.14 -6.22 -6.77
N THR A 57 -2.51 -7.08 -5.82
CA THR A 57 -1.73 -7.30 -4.60
C THR A 57 -0.31 -7.73 -4.92
N ARG A 58 -0.12 -8.62 -5.88
CA ARG A 58 1.22 -9.00 -6.34
C ARG A 58 1.98 -7.84 -6.95
N HIS A 59 1.37 -7.05 -7.82
CA HIS A 59 2.01 -5.86 -8.41
C HIS A 59 2.37 -4.81 -7.36
N VAL A 60 1.51 -4.61 -6.35
CA VAL A 60 1.84 -3.74 -5.20
C VAL A 60 3.05 -4.29 -4.46
N ASN A 61 3.10 -5.59 -4.19
CA ASN A 61 4.24 -6.23 -3.53
C ASN A 61 5.52 -6.19 -4.38
N ASP A 62 5.42 -6.33 -5.70
CA ASP A 62 6.56 -6.23 -6.62
C ASP A 62 7.06 -4.77 -6.72
N LEU A 63 6.17 -3.78 -6.58
CA LEU A 63 6.52 -2.37 -6.40
C LEU A 63 7.06 -2.04 -4.99
N SER A 64 6.87 -2.93 -4.00
CA SER A 64 7.42 -2.76 -2.65
C SER A 64 8.94 -2.84 -2.59
N PHE A 65 9.57 -3.53 -3.55
CA PHE A 65 11.03 -3.68 -3.67
C PHE A 65 11.77 -2.46 -4.23
N PRO A 66 11.08 -1.43 -4.75
CA PRO A 66 11.69 -0.09 -4.76
C PRO A 66 11.20 0.81 -3.63
N LEU A 67 10.13 0.46 -2.92
CA LEU A 67 9.62 1.26 -1.79
C LEU A 67 10.52 1.14 -0.55
N LEU A 68 10.97 -0.07 -0.19
CA LEU A 68 11.82 -0.26 0.99
C LEU A 68 13.14 0.50 0.85
N GLU A 69 13.83 0.35 -0.28
CA GLU A 69 15.09 1.02 -0.58
C GLU A 69 14.91 2.54 -0.63
N THR A 70 13.75 3.01 -1.11
CA THR A 70 13.39 4.44 -1.05
C THR A 70 13.22 4.89 0.40
N TRP A 71 12.51 4.12 1.24
CA TRP A 71 12.31 4.45 2.65
C TRP A 71 13.61 4.44 3.44
N GLU A 72 14.47 3.44 3.22
CA GLU A 72 15.81 3.34 3.78
C GLU A 72 16.67 4.54 3.34
N ALA A 73 16.66 4.87 2.05
CA ALA A 73 17.38 6.02 1.53
C ALA A 73 16.86 7.33 2.16
N ASP A 74 15.55 7.50 2.30
CA ASP A 74 14.96 8.73 2.82
C ASP A 74 15.28 8.92 4.31
N ILE A 75 15.07 7.90 5.16
CA ILE A 75 15.37 8.01 6.59
C ILE A 75 16.87 8.17 6.85
N LEU A 76 17.73 7.47 6.09
CA LEU A 76 19.18 7.65 6.21
C LEU A 76 19.63 9.03 5.71
N THR A 77 19.00 9.58 4.67
CA THR A 77 19.24 10.97 4.24
C THR A 77 18.95 11.94 5.40
N ARG A 78 17.82 11.77 6.07
CA ARG A 78 17.45 12.58 7.24
C ARG A 78 18.46 12.42 8.38
N LEU A 79 18.91 11.20 8.64
CA LEU A 79 19.95 10.95 9.63
C LEU A 79 21.25 11.70 9.31
N ILE A 80 21.68 11.70 8.04
CA ILE A 80 22.87 12.45 7.59
C ILE A 80 22.69 13.93 7.89
N GLU A 81 21.56 14.52 7.51
CA GLU A 81 21.26 15.94 7.74
C GLU A 81 21.36 16.30 9.22
N ILE A 82 20.73 15.51 10.08
CA ILE A 82 20.74 15.73 11.53
C ILE A 82 22.13 15.53 12.11
N ALA A 83 22.86 14.50 11.68
CA ALA A 83 24.21 14.24 12.15
C ALA A 83 25.16 15.39 11.79
N HIS A 84 25.04 15.98 10.61
CA HIS A 84 25.84 17.15 10.20
C HIS A 84 25.48 18.40 11.02
N VAL A 85 24.19 18.64 11.26
CA VAL A 85 23.73 19.72 12.17
C VAL A 85 24.33 19.55 13.56
N ARG A 86 24.31 18.32 14.11
CA ARG A 86 24.89 18.00 15.43
C ARG A 86 26.41 18.09 15.47
N GLN A 87 27.08 17.89 14.34
CA GLN A 87 28.53 18.05 14.21
C GLN A 87 28.96 19.49 13.96
N HIS A 88 28.01 20.43 13.83
CA HIS A 88 28.27 21.81 13.37
C HIS A 88 29.04 21.84 12.03
N SER A 89 28.82 20.82 11.20
CA SER A 89 29.41 20.69 9.88
C SER A 89 28.35 20.98 8.84
N LYS A 90 28.71 21.72 7.79
CA LYS A 90 27.83 21.89 6.63
C LYS A 90 27.98 20.67 5.72
N ILE A 91 26.86 20.16 5.22
CA ILE A 91 26.90 19.30 4.04
C ILE A 91 27.40 20.19 2.89
N PRO A 92 28.41 19.77 2.11
CA PRO A 92 28.94 20.61 1.03
C PRO A 92 27.82 21.18 0.17
N ASP A 93 27.94 22.46 -0.20
CA ASP A 93 26.91 23.35 -0.83
C ASP A 93 26.28 22.89 -2.16
N GLY A 94 26.36 21.60 -2.51
CA GLY A 94 25.74 20.98 -3.68
C GLY A 94 24.45 20.20 -3.39
N VAL A 95 23.75 20.47 -2.28
CA VAL A 95 22.44 19.84 -1.98
C VAL A 95 21.32 20.72 -2.51
N PHE A 96 20.79 20.36 -3.68
CA PHE A 96 19.60 20.96 -4.27
C PHE A 96 18.34 20.36 -3.64
N ILE A 97 17.63 21.12 -2.81
CA ILE A 97 16.37 20.71 -2.13
C ILE A 97 15.30 20.25 -3.14
N ARG A 98 15.39 20.69 -4.39
CA ARG A 98 14.64 20.16 -5.54
C ARG A 98 15.58 20.02 -6.73
N ALA A 99 16.07 18.80 -6.97
CA ALA A 99 16.75 18.48 -8.22
C ALA A 99 15.70 18.36 -9.33
N ASN A 100 15.66 19.33 -10.23
CA ASN A 100 14.74 19.37 -11.36
C ASN A 100 15.37 18.74 -12.62
N THR A 101 16.70 18.54 -12.62
CA THR A 101 17.43 17.87 -13.69
C THR A 101 18.09 16.58 -13.23
N VAL A 102 18.34 15.66 -14.18
CA VAL A 102 19.07 14.40 -13.92
C VAL A 102 20.47 14.69 -13.36
N LEU A 103 21.16 15.69 -13.89
CA LEU A 103 22.49 16.10 -13.43
C LEU A 103 22.49 16.59 -11.98
N GLU A 104 21.52 17.44 -11.60
CA GLU A 104 21.36 17.89 -10.21
C GLU A 104 21.07 16.72 -9.26
N ARG A 105 20.30 15.74 -9.72
CA ARG A 105 20.00 14.54 -8.92
C ARG A 105 21.27 13.72 -8.67
N GLU A 106 22.09 13.50 -9.69
CA GLU A 106 23.36 12.79 -9.55
C GLU A 106 24.35 13.53 -8.64
N LEU A 107 24.44 14.86 -8.79
CA LEU A 107 25.27 15.69 -7.92
C LEU A 107 24.82 15.62 -6.46
N ASN A 108 23.51 15.67 -6.21
CA ASN A 108 22.93 15.48 -4.88
C ASN A 108 23.28 14.11 -4.30
N CYS A 109 23.13 13.04 -5.07
CA CYS A 109 23.47 11.70 -4.61
C CYS A 109 24.96 11.61 -4.21
N LYS A 110 25.86 12.17 -5.03
CA LYS A 110 27.29 12.25 -4.71
C LYS A 110 27.56 13.07 -3.44
N ALA A 111 26.87 14.20 -3.26
CA ALA A 111 27.00 15.04 -2.09
C ALA A 111 26.60 14.31 -0.81
N TYR A 112 25.43 13.64 -0.80
CA TYR A 112 25.00 12.85 0.35
C TYR A 112 25.86 11.61 0.61
N CYS A 113 26.36 10.92 -0.43
CA CYS A 113 27.35 9.85 -0.25
C CYS A 113 28.60 10.33 0.48
N ASN A 114 29.13 11.49 0.09
CA ASN A 114 30.29 12.08 0.74
C ASN A 114 29.98 12.56 2.16
N ALA A 115 28.76 13.06 2.38
CA ALA A 115 28.30 13.48 3.69
C ALA A 115 28.14 12.30 4.66
N ALA A 116 27.57 11.18 4.20
CA ALA A 116 27.40 9.94 4.97
C ALA A 116 28.75 9.43 5.51
N ARG A 117 29.77 9.35 4.65
CA ARG A 117 31.13 8.94 5.04
C ARG A 117 31.81 9.86 6.04
N ARG A 118 31.37 11.11 6.16
CA ARG A 118 31.92 12.10 7.10
C ARG A 118 31.20 12.09 8.45
N VAL A 119 30.09 11.37 8.59
CA VAL A 119 29.40 11.25 9.87
C VAL A 119 30.28 10.43 10.83
N ARG A 120 30.54 10.98 12.01
CA ARG A 120 31.32 10.29 13.04
C ARG A 120 30.43 9.37 13.86
N MET A 121 30.92 8.17 14.18
CA MET A 121 30.23 7.22 15.06
C MET A 121 29.93 7.84 16.45
N SER A 122 30.83 8.68 16.98
CA SER A 122 30.60 9.41 18.23
C SER A 122 29.42 10.39 18.17
N THR A 123 29.06 10.89 16.99
CA THR A 123 27.85 11.70 16.81
C THR A 123 26.60 10.83 16.88
N LEU A 124 26.62 9.65 16.27
CA LEU A 124 25.50 8.71 16.33
C LEU A 124 25.26 8.19 17.75
N PHE A 125 26.32 7.88 18.50
CA PHE A 125 26.18 7.52 19.91
C PHE A 125 25.54 8.62 20.76
N LYS A 126 25.88 9.90 20.51
CA LYS A 126 25.22 11.03 21.18
C LYS A 126 23.73 11.19 20.80
N LEU A 127 23.32 10.63 19.67
CA LEU A 127 21.93 10.55 19.24
C LEU A 127 21.22 9.30 19.79
N GLY A 128 21.90 8.45 20.58
CA GLY A 128 21.34 7.22 21.12
C GLY A 128 21.32 6.05 20.13
N LEU A 129 22.10 6.15 19.05
CA LEU A 129 22.22 5.12 18.02
C LEU A 129 23.49 4.29 18.20
N ASP A 130 23.42 3.01 17.87
CA ASP A 130 24.51 2.04 18.05
C ASP A 130 25.28 1.73 16.73
N GLU A 131 26.23 0.79 16.81
CA GLU A 131 27.09 0.38 15.70
C GLU A 131 26.33 -0.10 14.45
N PRO A 132 25.28 -0.95 14.55
CA PRO A 132 24.40 -1.28 13.42
C PRO A 132 23.88 -0.08 12.63
N HIS A 133 23.51 1.01 13.31
CA HIS A 133 23.02 2.22 12.63
C HIS A 133 24.15 2.95 11.91
N TYR A 134 25.36 2.93 12.47
CA TYR A 134 26.55 3.45 11.81
C TYR A 134 26.88 2.65 10.55
N GLU A 135 26.83 1.31 10.62
CA GLU A 135 27.04 0.43 9.47
C GLU A 135 26.01 0.67 8.36
N ALA A 136 24.73 0.77 8.71
CA ALA A 136 23.67 1.11 7.76
C ALA A 136 23.93 2.46 7.07
N LEU A 137 24.40 3.45 7.83
CA LEU A 137 24.79 4.75 7.28
C LEU A 137 26.00 4.66 6.34
N GLN A 138 26.97 3.78 6.62
CA GLN A 138 28.10 3.55 5.71
C GLN A 138 27.69 2.87 4.41
N ARG A 139 26.61 2.08 4.44
CA ARG A 139 26.00 1.43 3.26
C ARG A 139 25.06 2.33 2.48
N TYR A 140 24.79 3.55 2.96
CA TYR A 140 23.96 4.54 2.26
C TYR A 140 24.27 4.74 0.75
N PRO A 141 25.53 4.69 0.28
CA PRO A 141 25.83 4.77 -1.15
C PRO A 141 25.17 3.68 -2.01
N GLU A 142 24.77 2.55 -1.44
CA GLU A 142 24.05 1.47 -2.12
C GLU A 142 22.60 1.86 -2.42
N VAL A 143 21.99 2.69 -1.58
CA VAL A 143 20.56 3.02 -1.63
C VAL A 143 20.26 4.46 -2.06
N VAL A 144 21.26 5.35 -2.08
CA VAL A 144 21.11 6.79 -2.41
C VAL A 144 20.35 7.08 -3.70
N VAL A 145 20.42 6.17 -4.69
CA VAL A 145 19.77 6.33 -6.00
C VAL A 145 18.24 6.32 -5.90
N TYR A 146 17.71 5.62 -4.90
CA TYR A 146 16.28 5.48 -4.65
C TYR A 146 15.68 6.64 -3.87
N ARG A 147 16.51 7.53 -3.31
CA ARG A 147 16.06 8.68 -2.51
C ARG A 147 14.97 9.48 -3.22
N SER A 148 13.92 9.80 -2.49
CA SER A 148 12.87 10.71 -2.92
C SER A 148 13.40 12.14 -3.07
N PRO A 149 12.75 13.00 -3.89
CA PRO A 149 13.03 14.43 -3.89
C PRO A 149 12.79 15.07 -2.51
N ASN A 150 11.80 14.57 -1.77
CA ASN A 150 11.49 14.98 -0.41
C ASN A 150 11.47 13.75 0.52
N PRO A 151 12.43 13.61 1.45
CA PRO A 151 12.47 12.48 2.38
C PRO A 151 11.29 12.39 3.36
N PHE A 152 10.53 13.47 3.58
CA PHE A 152 9.32 13.43 4.41
C PHE A 152 8.12 12.80 3.70
N GLN A 153 8.18 12.62 2.38
CA GLN A 153 7.07 12.07 1.61
C GLN A 153 6.78 10.61 2.00
N THR A 154 7.79 9.89 2.49
CA THR A 154 7.71 8.47 2.78
C THR A 154 7.51 8.14 4.26
N GLU A 155 7.56 9.15 5.15
CA GLU A 155 7.41 9.01 6.61
C GLU A 155 6.20 8.15 6.99
N THR A 156 4.99 8.53 6.56
CA THR A 156 3.76 7.82 6.94
C THR A 156 3.65 6.42 6.33
N SER A 157 4.03 6.25 5.07
CA SER A 157 3.96 4.95 4.41
C SER A 157 4.95 3.95 5.00
N PHE A 158 6.17 4.40 5.31
CA PHE A 158 7.17 3.57 5.95
C PHE A 158 6.75 3.20 7.38
N ALA A 159 6.11 4.12 8.10
CA ALA A 159 5.63 3.87 9.45
C ALA A 159 4.54 2.80 9.48
N LYS A 160 3.58 2.88 8.55
CA LYS A 160 2.53 1.86 8.39
C LYS A 160 3.13 0.49 8.08
N TRP A 161 4.07 0.44 7.14
CA TRP A 161 4.77 -0.81 6.81
C TRP A 161 5.56 -1.39 8.00
N LEU A 162 6.23 -0.56 8.80
CA LEU A 162 6.95 -1.03 9.98
C LEU A 162 6.02 -1.66 11.01
N ILE A 163 4.83 -1.10 11.23
CA ILE A 163 3.84 -1.69 12.14
C ILE A 163 3.35 -3.04 11.61
N GLU A 164 3.04 -3.13 10.32
CA GLU A 164 2.59 -4.36 9.68
C GLU A 164 3.68 -5.46 9.69
N GLU A 165 4.91 -5.11 9.33
CA GLU A 165 6.04 -6.05 9.28
C GLU A 165 6.61 -6.35 10.69
N GLY A 166 6.34 -5.50 11.67
CA GLY A 166 6.88 -5.61 13.04
C GLY A 166 6.46 -6.89 13.76
N GLU A 167 5.30 -7.45 13.44
CA GLU A 167 4.87 -8.76 13.94
C GLU A 167 5.71 -9.92 13.36
N ALA A 168 6.15 -9.80 12.10
CA ALA A 168 6.90 -10.83 11.41
C ALA A 168 8.42 -10.71 11.63
N ARG A 169 8.93 -9.49 11.80
CA ARG A 169 10.35 -9.15 11.88
C ARG A 169 10.61 -8.08 12.96
N PRO A 170 10.52 -8.44 14.25
CA PRO A 170 10.68 -7.49 15.36
C PRO A 170 12.06 -6.82 15.36
N GLU A 171 13.10 -7.49 14.86
CA GLU A 171 14.45 -6.94 14.76
C GLU A 171 14.54 -5.75 13.80
N LYS A 172 13.81 -5.79 12.68
CA LYS A 172 13.73 -4.66 11.74
C LYS A 172 12.96 -3.51 12.36
N TYR A 173 11.87 -3.81 13.05
CA TYR A 173 11.09 -2.81 13.76
C TYR A 173 11.96 -2.06 14.77
N GLU A 174 12.65 -2.79 15.66
CA GLU A 174 13.48 -2.18 16.70
C GLU A 174 14.58 -1.28 16.11
N PHE A 175 15.22 -1.75 15.03
CA PHE A 175 16.25 -0.99 14.33
C PHE A 175 15.72 0.35 13.79
N TRP A 176 14.64 0.32 12.99
CA TRP A 176 14.11 1.54 12.38
C TRP A 176 13.37 2.43 13.37
N ALA A 177 12.71 1.86 14.38
CA ALA A 177 11.98 2.61 15.40
C ALA A 177 12.90 3.53 16.23
N LYS A 178 14.16 3.16 16.45
CA LYS A 178 15.16 4.04 17.09
C LYS A 178 15.49 5.27 16.25
N LEU A 179 15.47 5.15 14.92
CA LEU A 179 15.77 6.23 13.99
C LEU A 179 14.61 7.22 13.83
N TYR A 180 13.37 6.76 13.94
CA TYR A 180 12.16 7.55 13.70
C TYR A 180 12.07 8.88 14.48
N PRO A 181 12.13 8.87 15.82
CA PRO A 181 12.00 10.09 16.62
C PRO A 181 13.17 11.05 16.37
N ILE A 182 14.33 10.53 15.99
CA ILE A 182 15.48 11.34 15.62
C ILE A 182 15.21 12.01 14.27
N CYS A 183 14.84 11.25 13.25
CA CYS A 183 14.76 11.70 11.86
C CYS A 183 13.53 12.54 11.52
N TYR A 184 12.39 12.19 12.12
CA TYR A 184 11.08 12.79 11.84
C TYR A 184 10.49 13.55 13.04
N GLY A 185 11.08 13.43 14.23
CA GLY A 185 10.60 14.09 15.44
C GLY A 185 9.34 13.47 16.05
N ARG A 186 8.95 12.27 15.57
CA ARG A 186 7.75 11.53 15.96
C ARG A 186 8.05 10.03 16.06
N SER A 187 7.27 9.31 16.85
CA SER A 187 7.36 7.85 16.91
C SER A 187 6.83 7.21 15.61
N VAL A 188 7.09 5.90 15.44
CA VAL A 188 6.53 5.13 14.32
C VAL A 188 5.00 5.13 14.39
N GLU A 189 4.45 4.90 15.58
CA GLU A 189 3.01 4.86 15.83
C GLU A 189 2.34 6.21 15.56
N GLU A 190 2.96 7.31 16.00
CA GLU A 190 2.46 8.66 15.70
C GLU A 190 2.46 8.92 14.20
N SER A 191 3.55 8.56 13.51
CA SER A 191 3.72 8.81 12.07
C SER A 191 2.75 8.00 11.22
N ALA A 192 2.43 6.76 11.63
CA ALA A 192 1.47 5.90 10.96
C ALA A 192 0.03 6.44 11.07
N ASN A 193 -0.29 7.17 12.14
CA ASN A 193 -1.62 7.69 12.43
C ASN A 193 -1.92 9.08 11.82
N LEU A 194 -0.97 9.69 11.08
CA LEU A 194 -1.13 11.02 10.49
C LEU A 194 -2.07 11.07 9.26
N CYS A 195 -2.58 9.93 8.80
CA CYS A 195 -3.41 9.80 7.59
C CYS A 195 -4.55 8.81 7.80
#